data_AF-A0A351CFH6-F1
#
_entry.id   AF-A0A351CFH6-F1
#
_cell.length_a   1.000
_cell.length_b   1.000
_cell.length_c   1.000
_cell.angle_alpha   90.00
_cell.angle_beta   90.00
_cell.angle_gamma   90.00
#
_symmetry.space_group_name_H-M   'P 1'
#
loop_
_entity.id
_entity.type
_entity.pdbx_description
1 polymer ?
#
loop_
_entity_poly.entity_id
_entity_poly.type
_entity_poly.pdbx_seq_one_letter_code
_entity_poly.pdbx_strand_id
1 'polypeptide(L)'
;SKAFTSYEDYFGNSVDEDALTYLALANKLIHDIRPDAVTIAEDISGMPGLAVPHSSGGIGFDYRFAMGISDNWIRLVKDIPDEKWHMGQLWYELNNRRWDEKTISYAESHDQALVGDKTLIFRMIGSDMYDAMYSRSENLKVDRGMALHKLIRLITLSTAGNGYLNFMGNEFGHPEWIDFPREGNNWSFKYARRQWHLVDDDNLKYRFLANFDRDMILLATRFKLLESSGPHLLYEHSDDKVIVFRRAELVFVFNFHPACSYTDYRFEAAPGKYQMFFNSDAAEYGGHSRLIPDQYHLTLHDPLKQQDRNMLSLYIPNRTALVLKPIE
;
A
#
# COMPACT_ATOMS: atom_id res chain seq x y z
N SER A 1 -25.43 -5.40 0.36
CA SER A 1 -24.82 -5.95 1.58
C SER A 1 -25.29 -5.13 2.77
N LYS A 2 -25.38 -5.73 3.97
CA LYS A 2 -25.62 -5.01 5.23
C LYS A 2 -24.33 -4.30 5.64
N ALA A 3 -24.42 -3.07 6.14
CA ALA A 3 -23.29 -2.41 6.79
C ALA A 3 -23.17 -2.92 8.24
N PHE A 4 -21.98 -3.38 8.64
CA PHE A 4 -21.70 -3.81 10.01
C PHE A 4 -21.20 -2.61 10.81
N THR A 5 -22.07 -2.02 11.64
CA THR A 5 -21.76 -0.78 12.38
C THR A 5 -21.67 -1.01 13.89
N SER A 6 -22.12 -2.17 14.38
CA SER A 6 -22.12 -2.53 15.80
C SER A 6 -21.69 -3.99 16.01
N TYR A 7 -21.28 -4.33 17.24
CA TYR A 7 -20.91 -5.72 17.58
C TYR A 7 -22.10 -6.68 17.47
N GLU A 8 -23.32 -6.21 17.72
CA GLU A 8 -24.55 -6.99 17.60
C GLU A 8 -24.79 -7.51 16.17
N ASP A 9 -24.23 -6.82 15.16
CA ASP A 9 -24.32 -7.25 13.77
C ASP A 9 -23.53 -8.54 13.49
N TYR A 10 -22.55 -8.88 14.33
CA TYR A 10 -21.68 -10.05 14.19
C TYR A 10 -22.10 -11.24 15.06
N PHE A 11 -22.96 -11.02 16.06
CA PHE A 11 -23.31 -12.03 17.06
C PHE A 11 -24.84 -12.13 17.21
N GLY A 12 -25.50 -12.48 16.11
CA GLY A 12 -26.96 -12.68 16.07
C GLY A 12 -27.33 -13.98 15.36
N ASN A 13 -28.63 -14.27 15.32
CA ASN A 13 -29.19 -15.51 14.74
C ASN A 13 -28.90 -15.73 13.24
N SER A 14 -28.29 -14.74 12.56
CA SER A 14 -27.85 -14.86 11.17
C SER A 14 -26.48 -15.51 11.01
N VAL A 15 -25.76 -15.73 12.11
CA VAL A 15 -24.45 -16.38 12.11
C VAL A 15 -24.66 -17.89 12.02
N ASP A 16 -23.96 -18.54 11.10
CA ASP A 16 -23.93 -19.99 11.00
C ASP A 16 -22.92 -20.56 12.03
N GLU A 17 -23.44 -20.99 13.18
CA GLU A 17 -22.63 -21.55 14.26
C GLU A 17 -21.97 -22.88 13.87
N ASP A 18 -22.60 -23.68 13.02
CA ASP A 18 -22.05 -24.95 12.53
C ASP A 18 -20.81 -24.66 11.66
N ALA A 19 -20.90 -23.67 10.78
CA ALA A 19 -19.78 -23.23 9.95
C ALA A 19 -18.62 -22.66 10.79
N LEU A 20 -18.91 -21.80 11.77
CA LEU A 20 -17.89 -21.27 12.67
C LEU A 20 -17.21 -22.36 13.50
N THR A 21 -17.99 -23.32 13.99
CA THR A 21 -17.47 -24.48 14.75
C THR A 21 -16.55 -25.31 13.88
N TYR A 22 -16.94 -25.58 12.63
CA TYR A 22 -16.10 -26.27 11.66
C TYR A 22 -14.77 -25.54 11.44
N LEU A 23 -14.81 -24.22 11.20
CA LEU A 23 -13.60 -23.42 10.97
C LEU A 23 -12.68 -23.38 12.19
N ALA A 24 -13.23 -23.30 13.40
CA ALA A 24 -12.46 -23.36 14.64
C ALA A 24 -11.78 -24.72 14.81
N LEU A 25 -12.50 -25.83 14.58
CA LEU A 25 -11.95 -27.18 14.64
C LEU A 25 -10.89 -27.43 13.55
N ALA A 26 -11.12 -26.90 12.34
CA ALA A 26 -10.16 -27.00 11.24
C ALA A 26 -8.85 -26.26 11.56
N ASN A 27 -8.93 -25.01 12.05
CA ASN A 27 -7.75 -24.26 12.48
C ASN A 27 -7.02 -24.96 13.62
N LYS A 28 -7.74 -25.49 14.60
CA LYS A 28 -7.15 -26.29 15.68
C LYS A 28 -6.39 -27.50 15.14
N LEU A 29 -7.01 -28.28 14.24
CA LEU A 29 -6.38 -29.47 13.66
C LEU A 29 -5.14 -29.13 12.83
N ILE A 30 -5.19 -28.06 12.02
CA ILE A 30 -4.05 -27.60 11.21
C ILE A 30 -2.85 -27.33 12.12
N HIS A 31 -3.03 -26.58 13.21
CA HIS A 31 -1.95 -26.21 14.12
C HIS A 31 -1.51 -27.37 15.03
N ASP A 32 -2.40 -28.30 15.38
CA ASP A 32 -2.04 -29.53 16.11
C ASP A 32 -1.13 -30.43 15.24
N ILE A 33 -1.32 -30.45 13.92
CA ILE A 33 -0.49 -31.21 12.96
C ILE A 33 0.79 -30.45 12.58
N ARG A 34 0.66 -29.15 12.30
CA ARG A 34 1.75 -28.28 11.84
C ARG A 34 1.67 -26.94 12.58
N PRO A 35 2.39 -26.79 13.72
CA PRO A 35 2.34 -25.58 14.53
C PRO A 35 2.84 -24.30 13.84
N ASP A 36 3.63 -24.42 12.77
CA ASP A 36 4.16 -23.32 11.96
C ASP A 36 3.33 -23.04 10.69
N ALA A 37 2.18 -23.70 10.52
CA ALA A 37 1.26 -23.40 9.44
C ALA A 37 0.74 -21.96 9.56
N VAL A 38 0.30 -21.41 8.43
CA VAL A 38 -0.35 -20.10 8.36
C VAL A 38 -1.72 -20.28 7.73
N THR A 39 -2.77 -19.89 8.44
CA THR A 39 -4.13 -19.81 7.92
C THR A 39 -4.59 -18.36 7.83
N ILE A 40 -5.24 -18.02 6.71
CA ILE A 40 -5.68 -16.66 6.41
C ILE A 40 -7.17 -16.69 6.11
N ALA A 41 -7.94 -15.88 6.83
CA ALA A 41 -9.37 -15.71 6.58
C ALA A 41 -9.63 -14.61 5.54
N GLU A 42 -10.42 -14.94 4.53
CA GLU A 42 -11.04 -13.98 3.61
C GLU A 42 -12.45 -13.66 4.12
N ASP A 43 -12.56 -12.57 4.90
CA ASP A 43 -13.81 -12.11 5.50
C ASP A 43 -13.98 -10.61 5.27
N ILE A 44 -15.03 -10.24 4.52
CA ILE A 44 -15.41 -8.86 4.27
C ILE A 44 -16.07 -8.22 5.50
N SER A 45 -16.74 -9.00 6.34
CA SER A 45 -17.61 -8.45 7.40
C SER A 45 -16.81 -7.67 8.44
N GLY A 46 -15.61 -8.14 8.80
CA GLY A 46 -14.90 -7.57 9.93
C GLY A 46 -15.11 -8.36 11.23
N MET A 47 -15.49 -9.64 11.18
CA MET A 47 -15.91 -10.39 12.37
C MET A 47 -14.82 -10.37 13.46
N PRO A 48 -15.11 -9.85 14.67
CA PRO A 48 -14.17 -9.85 15.78
C PRO A 48 -13.83 -11.27 16.23
N GLY A 49 -12.56 -11.54 16.57
CA GLY A 49 -12.10 -12.82 17.11
C GLY A 49 -11.76 -13.86 16.03
N LEU A 50 -11.93 -13.53 14.75
CA LEU A 50 -11.68 -14.46 13.64
C LEU A 50 -10.19 -14.82 13.55
N ALA A 51 -9.31 -13.81 13.66
CA ALA A 51 -7.86 -13.94 13.64
C ALA A 51 -7.23 -13.82 15.04
N VAL A 52 -7.90 -14.40 16.04
CA VAL A 52 -7.45 -14.47 17.44
C VAL A 52 -7.24 -15.94 17.82
N PRO A 53 -6.19 -16.28 18.60
CA PRO A 53 -5.95 -17.66 19.01
C PRO A 53 -7.12 -18.31 19.77
N HIS A 54 -7.28 -19.62 19.58
CA HIS A 54 -8.34 -20.37 20.25
C HIS A 54 -8.24 -20.32 21.79
N SER A 55 -7.02 -20.29 22.33
CA SER A 55 -6.77 -20.13 23.78
C SER A 55 -7.31 -18.82 24.36
N SER A 56 -7.54 -17.81 23.51
CA SER A 56 -8.08 -16.50 23.88
C SER A 56 -9.55 -16.35 23.50
N GLY A 57 -10.22 -17.45 23.11
CA GLY A 57 -11.65 -17.45 22.71
C GLY A 57 -11.90 -17.07 21.25
N GLY A 58 -10.86 -17.03 20.40
CA GLY A 58 -11.00 -16.78 18.97
C GLY A 58 -11.23 -18.04 18.12
N ILE A 59 -11.43 -17.83 16.81
CA ILE A 59 -11.63 -18.91 15.81
C ILE A 59 -10.29 -19.56 15.41
N GLY A 60 -9.17 -18.87 15.64
CA GLY A 60 -7.84 -19.46 15.48
C GLY A 60 -7.20 -19.30 14.11
N PHE A 61 -7.70 -18.41 13.23
CA PHE A 61 -6.92 -18.00 12.07
C PHE A 61 -5.71 -17.16 12.49
N ASP A 62 -4.60 -17.26 11.76
CA ASP A 62 -3.41 -16.45 12.04
C ASP A 62 -3.55 -15.02 11.53
N TYR A 63 -4.22 -14.85 10.39
CA TYR A 63 -4.41 -13.56 9.75
C TYR A 63 -5.80 -13.44 9.14
N ARG A 64 -6.20 -12.19 8.90
CA ARG A 64 -7.31 -11.85 8.00
C ARG A 64 -6.84 -10.87 6.93
N PHE A 65 -7.54 -10.84 5.80
CA PHE A 65 -7.33 -9.80 4.79
C PHE A 65 -7.90 -8.44 5.23
N ALA A 66 -7.15 -7.36 4.97
CA ALA A 66 -7.58 -5.98 5.18
C ALA A 66 -8.29 -5.44 3.92
N MET A 67 -9.44 -6.03 3.59
CA MET A 67 -10.14 -5.83 2.31
C MET A 67 -10.59 -4.37 2.07
N GLY A 68 -10.91 -3.62 3.14
CA GLY A 68 -11.30 -2.21 3.03
C GLY A 68 -10.21 -1.30 2.45
N ILE A 69 -8.94 -1.68 2.53
CA ILE A 69 -7.82 -0.89 1.99
C ILE A 69 -7.90 -0.82 0.47
N SER A 70 -8.11 -1.96 -0.21
CA SER A 70 -8.20 -2.00 -1.67
C SER A 70 -9.43 -1.26 -2.19
N ASP A 71 -10.55 -1.33 -1.46
CA ASP A 71 -11.78 -0.60 -1.82
C ASP A 71 -11.58 0.90 -1.68
N ASN A 72 -10.88 1.34 -0.64
CA ASN A 72 -10.57 2.76 -0.46
C ASN A 72 -9.68 3.29 -1.59
N TRP A 73 -8.70 2.52 -2.06
CA TRP A 73 -7.86 2.92 -3.19
C TRP A 73 -8.64 3.01 -4.50
N ILE A 74 -9.54 2.06 -4.78
CA ILE A 74 -10.44 2.16 -5.93
C ILE A 74 -11.27 3.44 -5.85
N ARG A 75 -11.92 3.67 -4.71
CA ARG A 75 -12.77 4.86 -4.50
C ARG A 75 -11.98 6.15 -4.73
N LEU A 76 -10.79 6.25 -4.16
CA LEU A 76 -9.92 7.41 -4.33
C LEU A 76 -9.53 7.63 -5.79
N VAL A 77 -9.11 6.59 -6.51
CA VAL A 77 -8.66 6.72 -7.91
C VAL A 77 -9.81 6.92 -8.89
N LYS A 78 -10.98 6.33 -8.62
CA LYS A 78 -12.13 6.31 -9.53
C LYS A 78 -13.05 7.50 -9.33
N ASP A 79 -13.37 7.83 -8.09
CA ASP A 79 -14.50 8.70 -7.76
C ASP A 79 -14.07 10.07 -7.22
N ILE A 80 -12.80 10.25 -6.83
CA ILE A 80 -12.32 11.45 -6.13
C ILE A 80 -11.11 12.06 -6.87
N PRO A 81 -11.18 13.32 -7.33
CA PRO A 81 -10.02 14.03 -7.88
C PRO A 81 -8.86 14.12 -6.88
N ASP A 82 -7.62 14.03 -7.34
CA ASP A 82 -6.39 14.03 -6.51
C ASP A 82 -6.34 15.18 -5.50
N GLU A 83 -6.78 16.39 -5.91
CA GLU A 83 -6.79 17.60 -5.09
C GLU A 83 -7.76 17.50 -3.90
N LYS A 84 -8.70 16.55 -3.94
CA LYS A 84 -9.71 16.32 -2.90
C LYS A 84 -9.41 15.11 -2.02
N TRP A 85 -8.27 14.45 -2.20
CA TRP A 85 -7.88 13.36 -1.31
C TRP A 85 -7.60 13.89 0.09
N HIS A 86 -8.32 13.39 1.10
CA HIS A 86 -8.14 13.80 2.49
C HIS A 86 -7.11 12.89 3.17
N MET A 87 -5.93 13.44 3.48
CA MET A 87 -4.79 12.66 3.97
C MET A 87 -5.05 12.04 5.34
N GLY A 88 -5.75 12.75 6.23
CA GLY A 88 -6.19 12.18 7.52
C GLY A 88 -7.16 11.00 7.38
N GLN A 89 -8.03 11.02 6.35
CA GLN A 89 -8.94 9.89 6.10
C GLN A 89 -8.15 8.72 5.52
N LEU A 90 -7.25 8.98 4.58
CA LEU A 90 -6.36 7.95 4.04
C LEU A 90 -5.54 7.28 5.15
N TRP A 91 -4.96 8.07 6.06
CA TRP A 91 -4.24 7.55 7.21
C TRP A 91 -5.12 6.66 8.09
N TYR A 92 -6.36 7.10 8.37
CA TYR A 92 -7.33 6.32 9.12
C TYR A 92 -7.64 4.98 8.43
N GLU A 93 -8.01 4.97 7.16
CA GLU A 93 -8.36 3.74 6.42
C GLU A 93 -7.20 2.73 6.35
N LEU A 94 -5.95 3.20 6.28
CA LEU A 94 -4.76 2.35 6.25
C LEU A 94 -4.42 1.73 7.62
N ASN A 95 -4.85 2.36 8.72
CA ASN A 95 -4.44 2.00 10.08
C ASN A 95 -5.60 1.58 11.00
N ASN A 96 -6.85 1.70 10.54
CA ASN A 96 -8.03 1.30 11.30
C ASN A 96 -8.16 -0.22 11.32
N ARG A 97 -7.54 -0.85 12.32
CA ARG A 97 -7.55 -2.30 12.56
C ARG A 97 -7.56 -2.59 14.05
N ARG A 98 -8.04 -3.78 14.40
CA ARG A 98 -7.95 -4.30 15.77
C ARG A 98 -6.50 -4.65 16.09
N TRP A 99 -6.06 -4.34 17.30
CA TRP A 99 -4.65 -4.51 17.71
C TRP A 99 -4.32 -5.96 18.09
N ASP A 100 -5.34 -6.73 18.45
CA ASP A 100 -5.30 -8.14 18.84
C ASP A 100 -5.44 -9.12 17.65
N GLU A 101 -5.73 -8.60 16.45
CA GLU A 101 -5.82 -9.38 15.21
C GLU A 101 -4.70 -9.00 14.24
N LYS A 102 -4.08 -10.01 13.61
CA LYS A 102 -3.11 -9.76 12.56
C LYS A 102 -3.79 -9.60 11.20
N THR A 103 -3.33 -8.65 10.40
CA THR A 103 -3.90 -8.39 9.07
C THR A 103 -2.87 -8.41 7.95
N ILE A 104 -3.32 -8.85 6.78
CA ILE A 104 -2.57 -8.77 5.51
C ILE A 104 -3.18 -7.65 4.66
N SER A 105 -2.37 -6.65 4.35
CA SER A 105 -2.76 -5.48 3.55
C SER A 105 -2.32 -5.64 2.09
N TYR A 106 -3.12 -5.12 1.17
CA TYR A 106 -2.80 -5.09 -0.26
C TYR A 106 -3.47 -3.88 -0.91
N ALA A 107 -2.83 -3.35 -1.96
CA ALA A 107 -3.35 -2.17 -2.66
C ALA A 107 -4.48 -2.53 -3.63
N GLU A 108 -4.39 -3.70 -4.25
CA GLU A 108 -5.38 -4.25 -5.18
C GLU A 108 -5.38 -5.78 -5.13
N SER A 109 -6.54 -6.40 -5.41
CA SER A 109 -6.76 -7.84 -5.32
C SER A 109 -6.85 -8.53 -6.69
N HIS A 110 -6.99 -9.85 -6.66
CA HIS A 110 -7.24 -10.65 -7.86
C HIS A 110 -8.62 -10.40 -8.47
N ASP A 111 -9.65 -10.13 -7.66
CA ASP A 111 -11.00 -9.78 -8.16
C ASP A 111 -10.98 -8.55 -9.06
N GLN A 112 -10.19 -7.54 -8.66
CA GLN A 112 -10.05 -6.29 -9.40
C GLN A 112 -9.26 -6.47 -10.71
N ALA A 113 -8.52 -7.57 -10.83
CA ALA A 113 -7.86 -7.95 -12.06
C ALA A 113 -8.78 -8.72 -13.02
N LEU A 114 -9.98 -9.16 -12.61
CA LEU A 114 -10.90 -9.94 -13.45
C LEU A 114 -11.70 -9.05 -14.44
N VAL A 115 -12.24 -9.69 -15.48
CA VAL A 115 -13.16 -9.07 -16.44
C VAL A 115 -14.36 -8.45 -15.73
N GLY A 116 -14.72 -7.23 -16.14
CA GLY A 116 -15.75 -6.44 -15.49
C GLY A 116 -15.19 -5.44 -14.48
N ASP A 117 -13.90 -5.54 -14.15
CA ASP A 117 -13.19 -4.52 -13.40
C ASP A 117 -11.83 -4.16 -14.02
N LYS A 118 -11.03 -3.34 -13.32
CA LYS A 118 -9.74 -2.84 -13.81
C LYS A 118 -8.68 -2.84 -12.70
N THR A 119 -7.46 -3.24 -13.05
CA THR A 119 -6.28 -3.03 -12.20
C THR A 119 -6.11 -1.55 -11.87
N LEU A 120 -5.51 -1.26 -10.73
CA LEU A 120 -5.33 0.09 -10.22
C LEU A 120 -4.64 0.99 -11.24
N ILE A 121 -3.57 0.49 -11.86
CA ILE A 121 -2.85 1.24 -12.89
C ILE A 121 -3.74 1.48 -14.12
N PHE A 122 -4.47 0.48 -14.61
CA PHE A 122 -5.30 0.63 -15.79
C PHE A 122 -6.47 1.59 -15.57
N ARG A 123 -6.96 1.75 -14.34
CA ARG A 123 -7.89 2.84 -13.99
C ARG A 123 -7.24 4.21 -14.14
N MET A 124 -5.99 4.36 -13.72
CA MET A 124 -5.29 5.64 -13.76
C MET A 124 -4.87 6.06 -15.17
N ILE A 125 -4.39 5.11 -15.99
CA ILE A 125 -3.78 5.43 -17.28
C ILE A 125 -4.66 5.01 -18.48
N GLY A 126 -5.54 4.02 -18.33
CA GLY A 126 -6.45 3.58 -19.39
C GLY A 126 -5.72 3.16 -20.67
N SER A 127 -6.28 3.53 -21.82
CA SER A 127 -5.73 3.18 -23.13
C SER A 127 -4.36 3.79 -23.42
N ASP A 128 -3.97 4.87 -22.74
CA ASP A 128 -2.64 5.48 -22.91
C ASP A 128 -1.50 4.50 -22.60
N MET A 129 -1.80 3.43 -21.84
CA MET A 129 -0.86 2.35 -21.57
C MET A 129 -0.36 1.63 -22.82
N TYR A 130 -1.16 1.57 -23.88
CA TYR A 130 -0.79 0.87 -25.12
C TYR A 130 0.21 1.66 -25.96
N ASP A 131 0.17 2.99 -25.91
CA ASP A 131 0.96 3.86 -26.78
C ASP A 131 2.07 4.61 -26.03
N ALA A 132 1.89 4.89 -24.73
CA ALA A 132 2.77 5.76 -23.95
C ALA A 132 3.57 5.05 -22.85
N MET A 133 3.58 3.70 -22.83
CA MET A 133 4.46 2.90 -21.96
C MET A 133 5.84 2.63 -22.56
N TYR A 134 6.16 3.19 -23.73
CA TYR A 134 7.54 3.22 -24.21
C TYR A 134 8.38 4.17 -23.34
N SER A 135 9.59 3.77 -23.01
CA SER A 135 10.50 4.43 -22.06
C SER A 135 10.76 5.91 -22.37
N ARG A 136 10.76 6.28 -23.65
CA ARG A 136 10.98 7.67 -24.11
C ARG A 136 9.70 8.47 -24.34
N SER A 137 8.52 7.86 -24.19
CA SER A 137 7.25 8.55 -24.38
C SER A 137 6.98 9.47 -23.19
N GLU A 138 6.63 10.72 -23.47
CA GLU A 138 6.19 11.69 -22.46
C GLU A 138 4.66 11.76 -22.47
N ASN A 139 4.03 11.47 -21.34
CA ASN A 139 2.58 11.54 -21.20
C ASN A 139 2.23 11.78 -19.73
N LEU A 140 1.66 12.95 -19.43
CA LEU A 140 1.36 13.39 -18.07
C LEU A 140 0.45 12.42 -17.30
N LYS A 141 -0.45 11.71 -18.00
CA LYS A 141 -1.34 10.73 -17.38
C LYS A 141 -0.60 9.44 -17.03
N VAL A 142 0.31 8.99 -17.89
CA VAL A 142 1.21 7.85 -17.59
C VAL A 142 2.14 8.21 -16.44
N ASP A 143 2.75 9.40 -16.46
CA ASP A 143 3.65 9.85 -15.40
C ASP A 143 2.92 9.96 -14.06
N ARG A 144 1.68 10.50 -14.06
CA ARG A 144 0.77 10.45 -12.90
C ARG A 144 0.53 9.02 -12.43
N GLY A 145 0.11 8.14 -13.33
CA GLY A 145 -0.27 6.77 -12.99
C GLY A 145 0.89 5.96 -12.43
N MET A 146 2.09 6.10 -13.00
CA MET A 146 3.29 5.46 -12.49
C MET A 146 3.70 5.99 -11.12
N ALA A 147 3.67 7.31 -10.92
CA ALA A 147 4.00 7.89 -9.63
C ALA A 147 3.01 7.43 -8.54
N LEU A 148 1.71 7.53 -8.79
CA LEU A 148 0.69 7.09 -7.84
C LEU A 148 0.72 5.59 -7.59
N HIS A 149 0.97 4.76 -8.61
CA HIS A 149 1.12 3.31 -8.44
C HIS A 149 2.22 2.97 -7.43
N LYS A 150 3.39 3.63 -7.54
CA LYS A 150 4.50 3.49 -6.59
C LYS A 150 4.11 3.97 -5.18
N LEU A 151 3.53 5.17 -5.08
CA LEU A 151 3.16 5.78 -3.80
C LEU A 151 2.11 4.95 -3.05
N ILE A 152 1.06 4.52 -3.74
CA ILE A 152 -0.04 3.71 -3.17
C ILE A 152 0.49 2.39 -2.62
N ARG A 153 1.36 1.72 -3.38
CA ARG A 153 1.92 0.41 -2.96
C ARG A 153 2.88 0.57 -1.79
N LEU A 154 3.76 1.57 -1.83
CA LEU A 154 4.69 1.84 -0.73
C LEU A 154 3.95 2.25 0.55
N ILE A 155 2.98 3.17 0.49
CA ILE A 155 2.26 3.57 1.71
C ILE A 155 1.43 2.40 2.25
N THR A 156 0.83 1.57 1.39
CA THR A 156 0.09 0.38 1.81
C THR A 156 1.01 -0.61 2.52
N LEU A 157 2.19 -0.91 1.97
CA LEU A 157 3.16 -1.81 2.60
C LEU A 157 3.72 -1.23 3.91
N SER A 158 4.10 0.05 3.90
CA SER A 158 4.76 0.69 5.05
C SER A 158 3.79 1.02 6.18
N THR A 159 2.47 0.99 5.93
CA THR A 159 1.42 1.08 6.96
C THR A 159 0.73 -0.26 7.24
N ALA A 160 1.06 -1.35 6.52
CA ALA A 160 0.45 -2.66 6.71
C ALA A 160 0.61 -3.18 8.13
N GLY A 161 -0.36 -3.95 8.63
CA GLY A 161 -0.30 -4.51 9.98
C GLY A 161 0.83 -5.52 10.12
N ASN A 162 0.63 -6.71 9.56
CA ASN A 162 1.48 -7.87 9.81
C ASN A 162 1.86 -8.64 8.54
N GLY A 163 1.27 -8.29 7.40
CA GLY A 163 1.53 -8.92 6.12
C GLY A 163 1.25 -7.97 4.95
N TYR A 164 1.93 -8.19 3.84
CA TYR A 164 1.66 -7.53 2.57
C TYR A 164 1.39 -8.58 1.49
N LEU A 165 0.41 -8.33 0.62
CA LEU A 165 0.08 -9.20 -0.49
C LEU A 165 0.11 -8.43 -1.81
N ASN A 166 0.54 -9.11 -2.87
CA ASN A 166 0.51 -8.62 -4.23
C ASN A 166 0.04 -9.75 -5.18
N PHE A 167 -0.91 -9.44 -6.06
CA PHE A 167 -1.36 -10.39 -7.08
C PHE A 167 -0.47 -10.31 -8.33
N MET A 168 -0.14 -11.47 -8.91
CA MET A 168 0.80 -11.60 -10.02
C MET A 168 0.53 -10.62 -11.17
N GLY A 169 1.57 -9.89 -11.59
CA GLY A 169 1.51 -8.88 -12.63
C GLY A 169 1.27 -7.46 -12.10
N ASN A 170 0.58 -7.29 -10.97
CA ASN A 170 0.31 -5.96 -10.43
C ASN A 170 1.60 -5.26 -9.96
N GLU A 171 2.65 -6.04 -9.68
CA GLU A 171 3.95 -5.50 -9.27
C GLU A 171 4.62 -4.59 -10.28
N PHE A 172 4.40 -4.85 -11.57
CA PHE A 172 4.90 -4.02 -12.65
C PHE A 172 3.79 -3.25 -13.36
N GLY A 173 2.57 -3.23 -12.81
CA GLY A 173 1.43 -2.58 -13.44
C GLY A 173 0.98 -3.28 -14.73
N HIS A 174 0.79 -4.60 -14.69
CA HIS A 174 0.36 -5.39 -15.83
C HIS A 174 -0.89 -4.79 -16.51
N PRO A 175 -0.91 -4.72 -17.85
CA PRO A 175 -2.00 -4.12 -18.59
C PRO A 175 -3.28 -4.95 -18.61
N GLU A 176 -4.35 -4.41 -19.19
CA GLU A 176 -5.60 -5.14 -19.45
C GLU A 176 -6.26 -5.71 -18.18
N TRP A 177 -6.86 -6.89 -18.31
CA TRP A 177 -7.54 -7.66 -17.26
C TRP A 177 -7.34 -9.15 -17.52
N ILE A 178 -7.72 -9.98 -16.56
CA ILE A 178 -7.81 -11.44 -16.63
C ILE A 178 -9.23 -11.81 -17.05
N ASP A 179 -9.37 -12.59 -18.11
CA ASP A 179 -10.65 -13.21 -18.48
C ASP A 179 -10.41 -14.68 -18.80
N PHE A 180 -11.13 -15.56 -18.13
CA PHE A 180 -11.03 -17.00 -18.35
C PHE A 180 -11.87 -17.43 -19.55
N PRO A 181 -11.50 -18.51 -20.25
CA PRO A 181 -12.31 -19.07 -21.33
C PRO A 181 -13.73 -19.40 -20.85
N ARG A 182 -14.73 -18.79 -21.49
CA ARG A 182 -16.16 -19.01 -21.20
C ARG A 182 -16.98 -18.76 -22.46
N GLU A 183 -18.24 -19.18 -22.46
CA GLU A 183 -19.15 -18.97 -23.60
C GLU A 183 -19.19 -17.50 -24.05
N GLY A 184 -19.29 -16.56 -23.10
CA GLY A 184 -19.35 -15.12 -23.39
C GLY A 184 -18.10 -14.49 -23.99
N ASN A 185 -16.98 -15.22 -24.13
CA ASN A 185 -15.78 -14.77 -24.86
C ASN A 185 -15.31 -15.79 -25.91
N ASN A 186 -16.20 -16.69 -26.36
CA ASN A 186 -15.90 -17.75 -27.31
C ASN A 186 -14.74 -18.65 -26.89
N TRP A 187 -14.66 -19.00 -25.60
CA TRP A 187 -13.60 -19.84 -25.03
C TRP A 187 -12.18 -19.30 -25.30
N SER A 188 -12.04 -17.98 -25.32
CA SER A 188 -10.77 -17.32 -25.62
C SER A 188 -9.79 -17.41 -24.44
N PHE A 189 -8.54 -17.74 -24.75
CA PHE A 189 -7.42 -17.72 -23.80
C PHE A 189 -6.61 -16.40 -23.86
N LYS A 190 -7.03 -15.44 -24.69
CA LYS A 190 -6.25 -14.21 -24.95
C LYS A 190 -5.87 -13.45 -23.67
N TYR A 191 -6.78 -13.39 -22.70
CA TYR A 191 -6.60 -12.67 -21.43
C TYR A 191 -6.34 -13.61 -20.24
N ALA A 192 -6.33 -14.93 -20.44
CA ALA A 192 -6.01 -15.93 -19.42
C ALA A 192 -4.49 -16.16 -19.34
N ARG A 193 -3.70 -15.09 -19.27
CA ARG A 193 -2.24 -15.13 -19.32
C ARG A 193 -1.61 -13.95 -18.59
N ARG A 194 -0.30 -14.02 -18.39
CA ARG A 194 0.53 -12.88 -17.96
C ARG A 194 1.59 -12.55 -19.01
N GLN A 195 1.74 -11.26 -19.26
CA GLN A 195 2.62 -10.70 -20.30
C GLN A 195 4.00 -10.37 -19.71
N TRP A 196 4.71 -11.38 -19.20
CA TRP A 196 6.00 -11.19 -18.50
C TRP A 196 7.06 -10.49 -19.37
N HIS A 197 7.01 -10.70 -20.68
CA HIS A 197 7.89 -10.01 -21.63
C HIS A 197 7.81 -8.46 -21.55
N LEU A 198 6.73 -7.89 -20.99
CA LEU A 198 6.60 -6.44 -20.81
C LEU A 198 7.56 -5.87 -19.76
N VAL A 199 7.83 -6.63 -18.69
CA VAL A 199 8.78 -6.22 -17.65
C VAL A 199 10.23 -6.47 -18.10
N ASP A 200 10.45 -7.46 -18.96
CA ASP A 200 11.77 -7.82 -19.49
C ASP A 200 12.26 -6.90 -20.63
N ASP A 201 11.36 -6.13 -21.26
CA ASP A 201 11.72 -5.22 -22.35
C ASP A 201 12.25 -3.88 -21.80
N ASP A 202 13.55 -3.65 -21.99
CA ASP A 202 14.25 -2.42 -21.59
C ASP A 202 13.71 -1.15 -22.23
N ASN A 203 12.97 -1.27 -23.33
CA ASN A 203 12.36 -0.14 -24.02
C ASN A 203 11.02 0.26 -23.41
N LEU A 204 10.46 -0.52 -22.46
CA LEU A 204 9.17 -0.23 -21.84
C LEU A 204 9.30 0.27 -20.39
N LYS A 205 8.28 0.99 -19.94
CA LYS A 205 8.23 1.60 -18.60
C LYS A 205 7.86 0.61 -17.48
N TYR A 206 7.37 -0.61 -17.79
CA TYR A 206 6.98 -1.61 -16.78
C TYR A 206 8.14 -2.01 -15.86
N ARG A 207 9.37 -2.09 -16.40
CA ARG A 207 10.59 -2.37 -15.63
C ARG A 207 10.81 -1.38 -14.48
N PHE A 208 10.40 -0.13 -14.64
CA PHE A 208 10.55 0.90 -13.61
C PHE A 208 9.65 0.62 -12.40
N LEU A 209 8.43 0.13 -12.64
CA LEU A 209 7.50 -0.28 -11.58
C LEU A 209 7.99 -1.56 -10.89
N ALA A 210 8.53 -2.51 -11.66
CA ALA A 210 9.11 -3.74 -11.13
C ALA A 210 10.35 -3.48 -10.26
N ASN A 211 11.25 -2.59 -10.71
CA ASN A 211 12.43 -2.17 -9.93
C ASN A 211 12.01 -1.52 -8.61
N PHE A 212 11.00 -0.64 -8.66
CA PHE A 212 10.46 -0.03 -7.46
C PHE A 212 9.88 -1.06 -6.50
N ASP A 213 9.11 -2.02 -7.01
CA ASP A 213 8.52 -3.09 -6.20
C ASP A 213 9.61 -3.93 -5.51
N ARG A 214 10.60 -4.39 -6.28
CA ARG A 214 11.74 -5.14 -5.75
C ARG A 214 12.40 -4.38 -4.60
N ASP A 215 12.72 -3.11 -4.80
CA ASP A 215 13.45 -2.32 -3.81
C ASP A 215 12.58 -1.92 -2.61
N MET A 216 11.27 -1.75 -2.82
CA MET A 216 10.27 -1.62 -1.75
C MET A 216 10.22 -2.86 -0.86
N ILE A 217 10.19 -4.07 -1.45
CA ILE A 217 10.19 -5.33 -0.70
C ILE A 217 11.52 -5.55 0.02
N LEU A 218 12.65 -5.22 -0.61
CA LEU A 218 13.97 -5.26 0.01
C LEU A 218 14.07 -4.30 1.20
N LEU A 219 13.54 -3.08 1.08
CA LEU A 219 13.44 -2.12 2.18
C LEU A 219 12.61 -2.70 3.33
N ALA A 220 11.43 -3.24 3.02
CA ALA A 220 10.54 -3.84 4.02
C ALA A 220 11.20 -4.98 4.79
N THR A 221 11.90 -5.85 4.07
CA THR A 221 12.59 -7.02 4.63
C THR A 221 13.81 -6.59 5.45
N ARG A 222 14.64 -5.68 4.91
CA ARG A 222 15.87 -5.21 5.56
C ARG A 222 15.60 -4.55 6.90
N PHE A 223 14.54 -3.75 7.00
CA PHE A 223 14.16 -3.04 8.23
C PHE A 223 13.06 -3.76 9.01
N LYS A 224 12.66 -4.97 8.57
CA LYS A 224 11.64 -5.80 9.23
C LYS A 224 10.36 -5.02 9.53
N LEU A 225 9.87 -4.23 8.56
CA LEU A 225 8.74 -3.31 8.77
C LEU A 225 7.52 -4.03 9.37
N LEU A 226 7.21 -5.23 8.88
CA LEU A 226 6.02 -6.00 9.30
C LEU A 226 6.20 -6.72 10.65
N GLU A 227 7.43 -6.81 11.17
CA GLU A 227 7.73 -7.31 12.51
C GLU A 227 7.87 -6.18 13.54
N SER A 228 8.09 -4.93 13.08
CA SER A 228 8.25 -3.77 13.97
C SER A 228 6.90 -3.33 14.56
N SER A 229 6.97 -2.40 15.53
CA SER A 229 5.79 -1.65 15.94
C SER A 229 5.10 -0.99 14.74
N GLY A 230 3.79 -0.83 14.83
CA GLY A 230 2.99 -0.14 13.82
C GLY A 230 3.49 1.28 13.52
N PRO A 231 3.03 1.87 12.40
CA PRO A 231 3.47 3.20 11.99
C PRO A 231 2.94 4.26 12.98
N HIS A 232 3.76 5.26 13.26
CA HIS A 232 3.42 6.39 14.14
C HIS A 232 3.36 7.68 13.32
N LEU A 233 2.17 8.28 13.22
CA LEU A 233 1.98 9.53 12.47
C LEU A 233 2.81 10.65 13.11
N LEU A 234 3.63 11.34 12.30
CA LEU A 234 4.41 12.49 12.74
C LEU A 234 3.75 13.80 12.27
N TYR A 235 3.26 13.81 11.04
CA TYR A 235 2.66 14.99 10.42
C TYR A 235 1.68 14.58 9.33
N GLU A 236 0.56 15.31 9.24
CA GLU A 236 -0.42 15.16 8.18
C GLU A 236 -0.93 16.54 7.82
N HIS A 237 -1.05 16.80 6.52
CA HIS A 237 -1.60 18.04 6.01
C HIS A 237 -2.41 17.80 4.75
N SER A 238 -3.73 17.84 4.89
CA SER A 238 -4.65 17.49 3.80
C SER A 238 -4.63 18.50 2.65
N ASP A 239 -4.43 19.80 2.87
CA ASP A 239 -4.38 20.75 1.74
C ASP A 239 -3.14 20.51 0.89
N ASP A 240 -1.96 20.50 1.53
CA ASP A 240 -0.68 20.13 0.91
C ASP A 240 -0.57 18.69 0.42
N LYS A 241 -1.51 17.80 0.79
CA LYS A 241 -1.48 16.37 0.45
C LYS A 241 -0.23 15.66 0.97
N VAL A 242 0.25 16.04 2.15
CA VAL A 242 1.47 15.48 2.75
C VAL A 242 1.12 14.55 3.92
N ILE A 243 1.74 13.37 3.94
CA ILE A 243 1.71 12.44 5.08
C ILE A 243 3.14 12.11 5.46
N VAL A 244 3.47 12.22 6.75
CA VAL A 244 4.76 11.84 7.32
C VAL A 244 4.54 10.95 8.53
N PHE A 245 5.23 9.81 8.58
CA PHE A 245 5.17 8.91 9.72
C PHE A 245 6.49 8.19 9.96
N ARG A 246 6.65 7.66 11.18
CA ARG A 246 7.78 6.82 11.57
C ARG A 246 7.38 5.35 11.58
N ARG A 247 8.26 4.46 11.11
CA ARG A 247 8.15 3.01 11.33
C ARG A 247 9.53 2.36 11.24
N ALA A 248 9.83 1.42 12.15
CA ALA A 248 11.15 0.76 12.23
C ALA A 248 12.32 1.76 12.18
N GLU A 249 12.21 2.84 12.95
CA GLU A 249 13.15 3.99 12.99
C GLU A 249 13.29 4.78 11.67
N LEU A 250 12.66 4.37 10.58
CA LEU A 250 12.61 5.13 9.33
C LEU A 250 11.53 6.21 9.40
N VAL A 251 11.76 7.31 8.70
CA VAL A 251 10.76 8.37 8.47
C VAL A 251 10.32 8.29 7.02
N PHE A 252 9.03 8.04 6.81
CA PHE A 252 8.41 8.01 5.49
C PHE A 252 7.72 9.35 5.24
N VAL A 253 7.98 9.94 4.08
CA VAL A 253 7.44 11.24 3.67
C VAL A 253 6.77 11.07 2.32
N PHE A 254 5.47 11.32 2.24
CA PHE A 254 4.69 11.24 1.02
C PHE A 254 4.16 12.62 0.65
N ASN A 255 4.35 13.02 -0.60
CA ASN A 255 3.68 14.16 -1.21
C ASN A 255 2.73 13.62 -2.30
N PHE A 256 1.43 13.57 -2.00
CA PHE A 256 0.37 13.18 -2.95
C PHE A 256 -0.15 14.36 -3.79
N HIS A 257 0.40 15.57 -3.62
CA HIS A 257 -0.12 16.75 -4.30
C HIS A 257 0.04 16.59 -5.82
N PRO A 258 -0.99 16.88 -6.62
CA PRO A 258 -0.93 16.68 -8.07
C PRO A 258 0.06 17.63 -8.77
N ALA A 259 0.16 18.89 -8.32
CA ALA A 259 1.01 19.92 -8.94
C ALA A 259 2.13 20.50 -8.03
N CYS A 260 1.85 20.79 -6.76
CA CYS A 260 2.78 21.50 -5.87
C CYS A 260 3.95 20.63 -5.42
N SER A 261 5.16 21.15 -5.65
CA SER A 261 6.40 20.70 -5.03
C SER A 261 6.78 21.69 -3.93
N TYR A 262 7.27 21.21 -2.80
CA TYR A 262 7.58 22.08 -1.67
C TYR A 262 9.08 22.11 -1.41
N THR A 263 9.66 23.31 -1.38
CA THR A 263 11.02 23.57 -0.92
C THR A 263 10.99 23.92 0.56
N ASP A 264 12.03 23.51 1.29
CA ASP A 264 12.18 23.78 2.72
C ASP A 264 10.96 23.36 3.56
N TYR A 265 10.23 22.32 3.15
CA TYR A 265 9.02 21.86 3.84
C TYR A 265 9.39 21.30 5.20
N ARG A 266 8.84 21.89 6.26
CA ARG A 266 9.24 21.59 7.65
C ARG A 266 8.19 20.76 8.37
N PHE A 267 8.65 19.71 9.05
CA PHE A 267 7.86 18.94 9.99
C PHE A 267 8.72 18.53 11.19
N GLU A 268 8.06 18.18 12.29
CA GLU A 268 8.74 17.79 13.52
C GLU A 268 9.35 16.39 13.40
N ALA A 269 10.60 16.26 13.85
CA ALA A 269 11.34 15.00 13.88
C ALA A 269 12.25 14.94 15.11
N ALA A 270 12.70 13.74 15.49
CA ALA A 270 13.68 13.59 16.56
C ALA A 270 15.01 14.28 16.17
N PRO A 271 15.74 14.88 17.13
CA PRO A 271 17.01 15.53 16.84
C PRO A 271 18.00 14.53 16.24
N GLY A 272 18.67 14.93 15.15
CA GLY A 272 19.71 14.12 14.55
C GLY A 272 19.99 14.44 13.09
N LYS A 273 20.74 13.53 12.48
CA LYS A 273 21.07 13.55 11.06
C LYS A 273 20.32 12.42 10.36
N TYR A 274 19.72 12.72 9.23
CA TYR A 274 18.92 11.79 8.44
C TYR A 274 19.51 11.65 7.04
N GLN A 275 19.76 10.43 6.58
CA GLN A 275 20.11 10.16 5.17
C GLN A 275 18.85 9.79 4.40
N MET A 276 18.71 10.34 3.20
CA MET A 276 17.71 9.87 2.25
C MET A 276 18.13 8.52 1.70
N PHE A 277 17.50 7.48 2.23
CA PHE A 277 17.83 6.09 1.94
C PHE A 277 17.05 5.55 0.74
N PHE A 278 15.85 6.07 0.48
CA PHE A 278 15.01 5.67 -0.65
C PHE A 278 14.23 6.87 -1.18
N ASN A 279 14.08 6.95 -2.51
CA ASN A 279 13.37 8.03 -3.19
C ASN A 279 12.62 7.48 -4.42
N SER A 280 11.29 7.62 -4.45
CA SER A 280 10.48 7.15 -5.58
C SER A 280 10.70 7.94 -6.89
N ASP A 281 11.33 9.13 -6.82
CA ASP A 281 11.62 10.00 -7.97
C ASP A 281 12.92 9.63 -8.70
N ALA A 282 13.63 8.58 -8.27
CA ALA A 282 14.86 8.13 -8.92
C ALA A 282 14.61 7.60 -10.35
N ALA A 283 15.62 7.71 -11.23
CA ALA A 283 15.52 7.36 -12.65
C ALA A 283 15.23 5.86 -12.87
N GLU A 284 15.79 4.99 -12.03
CA GLU A 284 15.58 3.54 -12.02
C GLU A 284 14.12 3.14 -11.74
N TYR A 285 13.34 4.07 -11.18
CA TYR A 285 11.90 3.94 -10.93
C TYR A 285 11.07 4.78 -11.89
N GLY A 286 11.67 5.33 -12.95
CA GLY A 286 10.98 6.17 -13.93
C GLY A 286 10.51 7.52 -13.35
N GLY A 287 11.20 8.04 -12.34
CA GLY A 287 10.99 9.40 -11.82
C GLY A 287 11.87 10.43 -12.52
N HIS A 288 11.85 11.67 -12.04
CA HIS A 288 12.50 12.82 -12.68
C HIS A 288 13.90 13.15 -12.12
N SER A 289 14.40 12.37 -11.17
CA SER A 289 15.73 12.55 -10.54
C SER A 289 15.98 13.96 -10.00
N ARG A 290 14.98 14.55 -9.34
CA ARG A 290 15.03 15.93 -8.82
C ARG A 290 15.79 16.07 -7.49
N LEU A 291 16.19 14.95 -6.90
CA LEU A 291 16.81 14.87 -5.58
C LEU A 291 18.22 14.27 -5.70
N ILE A 292 19.14 14.78 -4.89
CA ILE A 292 20.51 14.25 -4.84
C ILE A 292 20.48 12.92 -4.07
N PRO A 293 20.92 11.80 -4.66
CA PRO A 293 20.98 10.52 -3.97
C PRO A 293 21.79 10.60 -2.67
N ASP A 294 21.38 9.86 -1.65
CA ASP A 294 22.07 9.78 -0.35
C ASP A 294 22.27 11.11 0.39
N GLN A 295 21.52 12.16 0.04
CA GLN A 295 21.65 13.45 0.71
C GLN A 295 21.33 13.35 2.20
N TYR A 296 22.03 14.17 2.99
CA TYR A 296 21.81 14.26 4.43
C TYR A 296 20.99 15.50 4.79
N HIS A 297 20.11 15.33 5.76
CA HIS A 297 19.28 16.39 6.34
C HIS A 297 19.52 16.44 7.84
N LEU A 298 19.74 17.65 8.34
CA LEU A 298 19.91 17.90 9.77
C LEU A 298 18.61 18.47 10.31
N THR A 299 18.21 18.01 11.49
CA THR A 299 17.16 18.72 12.22
C THR A 299 17.71 19.99 12.85
N LEU A 300 16.94 21.06 12.79
CA LEU A 300 17.26 22.33 13.44
C LEU A 300 16.29 22.57 14.60
N HIS A 301 16.81 23.07 15.71
CA HIS A 301 16.00 23.53 16.84
C HIS A 301 15.17 24.74 16.41
N ASP A 302 13.88 24.75 16.74
CA ASP A 302 13.00 25.90 16.50
C ASP A 302 12.87 26.76 17.77
N PRO A 303 13.60 27.88 17.89
CA PRO A 303 13.57 28.71 19.10
C PRO A 303 12.26 29.50 19.27
N LEU A 304 11.37 29.51 18.27
CA LEU A 304 10.15 30.32 18.27
C LEU A 304 8.93 29.57 18.83
N LYS A 305 9.00 28.25 19.00
CA LYS A 305 7.93 27.46 19.63
C LYS A 305 8.30 27.17 21.09
N GLN A 306 7.35 27.35 22.01
CA GLN A 306 7.52 27.20 23.46
C GLN A 306 7.83 25.76 23.94
N GLN A 307 8.07 24.82 23.03
CA GLN A 307 8.46 23.43 23.33
C GLN A 307 9.75 23.13 22.57
N ASP A 308 10.69 22.43 23.22
CA ASP A 308 11.94 21.91 22.64
C ASP A 308 11.66 20.96 21.46
N ARG A 309 11.36 21.53 20.30
CA ARG A 309 11.01 20.80 19.08
C ARG A 309 12.11 20.97 18.05
N ASN A 310 12.43 19.87 17.39
CA ASN A 310 13.39 19.80 16.31
C ASN A 310 12.64 19.65 14.99
N MET A 311 13.01 20.45 14.00
CA MET A 311 12.35 20.50 12.71
C MET A 311 13.28 19.95 11.64
N LEU A 312 12.79 19.00 10.87
CA LEU A 312 13.44 18.53 9.66
C LEU A 312 12.89 19.32 8.46
N SER A 313 13.77 19.72 7.54
CA SER A 313 13.39 20.50 6.36
C SER A 313 13.84 19.77 5.09
N LEU A 314 12.89 19.53 4.17
CA LEU A 314 13.10 18.76 2.95
C LEU A 314 12.61 19.50 1.72
N TYR A 315 13.24 19.22 0.58
CA TYR A 315 12.61 19.39 -0.71
C TYR A 315 11.78 18.15 -1.03
N ILE A 316 10.46 18.30 -1.20
CA ILE A 316 9.52 17.20 -1.48
C ILE A 316 8.78 17.47 -2.80
N PRO A 317 9.25 16.92 -3.94
CA PRO A 317 8.59 17.09 -5.21
C PRO A 317 7.17 16.51 -5.22
N ASN A 318 6.30 17.01 -6.09
CA ASN A 318 4.94 16.50 -6.27
C ASN A 318 4.95 15.01 -6.66
N ARG A 319 4.00 14.24 -6.10
CA ARG A 319 3.84 12.79 -6.33
C ARG A 319 5.12 11.98 -6.07
N THR A 320 5.77 12.24 -4.93
CA THR A 320 6.96 11.51 -4.51
C THR A 320 6.81 10.91 -3.11
N ALA A 321 7.58 9.86 -2.87
CA ALA A 321 7.77 9.26 -1.56
C ALA A 321 9.26 9.17 -1.25
N LEU A 322 9.64 9.69 -0.08
CA LEU A 322 10.99 9.62 0.45
C LEU A 322 11.00 8.77 1.71
N VAL A 323 12.07 8.00 1.90
CA VAL A 323 12.32 7.28 3.15
C VAL A 323 13.67 7.71 3.69
N LEU A 324 13.66 8.26 4.89
CA LEU A 324 14.84 8.75 5.57
C LEU A 324 15.22 7.81 6.70
N LYS A 325 16.53 7.59 6.84
CA LYS A 325 17.12 6.80 7.91
C LYS A 325 17.89 7.72 8.86
N PRO A 326 17.60 7.71 10.18
CA PRO A 326 18.45 8.36 11.17
C PRO A 326 19.85 7.76 11.15
N ILE A 327 20.86 8.60 11.31
CA ILE A 327 22.27 8.23 11.41
C ILE A 327 22.83 8.86 12.67
N GLU A 328 23.65 8.07 13.36
CA GLU A 328 24.40 8.48 14.56
C GLU A 328 25.42 9.59 14.28
#